data_AF-A0A947QR93-F1
#
_entry.id   AF-A0A947QR93-F1
#
_cell.length_a   1.000
_cell.length_b   1.000
_cell.length_c   1.000
_cell.angle_alpha   90.00
_cell.angle_beta   90.00
_cell.angle_gamma   90.00
#
_symmetry.space_group_name_H-M   'P 1'
#
loop_
_entity.id
_entity.type
_entity.pdbx_description
1 polymer ?
#
loop_
_entity_poly.entity_id
_entity_poly.type
_entity_poly.pdbx_seq_one_letter_code
_entity_poly.pdbx_strand_id
1 'polypeptide(L)'
;MSRSEKITKRVFEMLPGLISWFVITLPIWGGLLMPEITAYFILSFNAFWVYKSLSSVIFFTIGFFKIRNNENVDWMSKLRRLENVENSSKQLLQEVEELKSKRFSPIYFDKRSELKYPSLVKRLIFS
;
A
#
# COMPACT_ATOMS: atom_id res chain seq x y z
N MET A 1 -29.39 14.38 -23.68
CA MET A 1 -29.64 13.69 -22.40
C MET A 1 -31.14 13.65 -22.13
N SER A 2 -31.75 12.47 -22.25
CA SER A 2 -33.19 12.26 -22.10
C SER A 2 -33.64 12.50 -20.64
N ARG A 3 -34.92 12.81 -20.43
CA ARG A 3 -35.48 13.08 -19.08
C ARG A 3 -35.22 11.91 -18.12
N SER A 4 -35.28 10.67 -18.62
CA SER A 4 -35.01 9.47 -17.84
C SER A 4 -33.54 9.36 -17.41
N GLU A 5 -32.58 9.71 -18.28
CA GLU A 5 -31.14 9.68 -17.94
C GLU A 5 -30.80 10.64 -16.79
N LYS A 6 -31.44 11.81 -16.74
CA LYS A 6 -31.23 12.79 -15.67
C LYS A 6 -31.73 12.29 -14.31
N ILE A 7 -32.85 11.55 -14.29
CA ILE A 7 -33.41 10.98 -13.05
C ILE A 7 -32.51 9.85 -12.55
N THR A 8 -32.12 8.93 -13.43
CA THR A 8 -31.22 7.83 -13.08
C THR A 8 -29.91 8.36 -12.50
N LYS A 9 -29.29 9.37 -13.15
CA LYS A 9 -28.06 9.99 -12.64
C LYS A 9 -28.22 10.54 -11.23
N ARG A 10 -29.30 11.29 -10.97
CA ARG A 10 -29.57 11.88 -9.64
C ARG A 10 -29.79 10.82 -8.55
N VAL A 11 -30.47 9.72 -8.88
CA VAL A 11 -30.65 8.60 -7.93
C VAL A 11 -29.30 7.99 -7.59
N PHE A 12 -28.45 7.71 -8.59
CA PHE A 12 -27.10 7.19 -8.35
C PHE A 12 -26.19 8.17 -7.61
N GLU A 13 -26.39 9.48 -7.77
CA GLU A 13 -25.68 10.52 -6.98
C GLU A 13 -26.13 10.54 -5.52
N MET A 14 -27.41 10.26 -5.22
CA MET A 14 -27.95 10.25 -3.85
C MET A 14 -27.73 8.92 -3.12
N LEU A 15 -27.68 7.81 -3.85
CA LEU A 15 -27.47 6.46 -3.29
C LEU A 15 -26.30 6.37 -2.30
N PRO A 16 -25.07 6.85 -2.58
CA PRO A 16 -23.97 6.73 -1.64
C PRO A 16 -24.24 7.45 -0.32
N GLY A 17 -24.90 8.62 -0.36
CA GLY A 17 -25.29 9.37 0.83
C GLY A 17 -26.38 8.66 1.64
N LEU A 18 -27.44 8.18 0.97
CA LEU A 18 -28.53 7.46 1.62
C LEU A 18 -28.06 6.14 2.24
N ILE A 19 -27.23 5.37 1.54
CA ILE A 19 -26.65 4.14 2.06
C ILE A 19 -25.77 4.44 3.28
N SER A 20 -24.99 5.53 3.25
CA SER A 20 -24.18 5.94 4.39
C SER A 20 -25.04 6.22 5.62
N TRP A 21 -26.09 7.06 5.47
CA TRP A 21 -27.01 7.37 6.57
C TRP A 21 -27.76 6.15 7.09
N PHE A 22 -28.18 5.26 6.19
CA PHE A 22 -28.82 4.00 6.55
C PHE A 22 -27.89 3.12 7.40
N VAL A 23 -26.66 2.88 6.95
CA VAL A 23 -25.67 2.05 7.67
C VAL A 23 -25.28 2.67 9.02
N ILE A 24 -25.14 4.00 9.10
CA ILE A 24 -24.80 4.69 10.35
C ILE A 24 -25.93 4.56 11.38
N THR A 25 -27.19 4.67 10.95
CA THR A 25 -28.34 4.62 11.85
C THR A 25 -28.84 3.19 12.12
N LEU A 26 -28.40 2.22 11.32
CA LEU A 26 -28.82 0.81 11.40
C LEU A 26 -28.72 0.20 12.81
N PRO A 27 -27.69 0.45 13.63
CA PRO A 27 -27.65 -0.09 14.99
C PRO A 27 -28.80 0.38 15.88
N ILE A 28 -29.33 1.58 15.64
CA ILE A 28 -30.36 2.21 16.48
C ILE A 28 -31.71 1.54 16.22
N TRP A 29 -32.19 1.55 14.98
CA TRP A 29 -33.50 1.01 14.64
C TRP A 29 -33.45 -0.49 14.34
N GLY A 30 -32.34 -0.99 13.79
CA GLY A 30 -32.12 -2.42 13.56
C GLY A 30 -32.03 -3.20 14.87
N GLY A 31 -31.41 -2.63 15.91
CA GLY A 31 -31.39 -3.23 17.24
C GLY A 31 -32.78 -3.34 17.89
N LEU A 32 -33.69 -2.41 17.57
CA LEU A 32 -35.05 -2.39 18.09
C LEU A 32 -36.00 -3.32 17.32
N LEU A 33 -35.87 -3.39 15.99
CA LEU A 33 -36.78 -4.17 15.13
C LEU A 33 -36.32 -5.63 14.95
N MET A 34 -35.02 -5.83 14.71
CA MET A 34 -34.44 -7.13 14.32
C MET A 34 -33.03 -7.28 14.90
N PRO A 35 -32.90 -7.48 16.23
CA PRO A 35 -31.60 -7.52 16.90
C PRO A 35 -30.68 -8.65 16.40
N GLU A 36 -31.25 -9.81 16.04
CA GLU A 36 -30.47 -10.96 15.56
C GLU A 36 -29.75 -10.65 14.23
N ILE A 37 -30.47 -10.14 13.23
CA ILE A 37 -29.90 -9.78 11.92
C ILE A 37 -28.88 -8.64 12.08
N THR A 38 -29.23 -7.64 12.90
CA THR A 38 -28.36 -6.48 13.16
C THR A 38 -27.04 -6.91 13.81
N ALA A 39 -27.07 -7.88 14.73
CA ALA A 39 -25.86 -8.40 15.35
C ALA A 39 -24.94 -9.10 14.34
N TYR A 40 -25.49 -9.98 13.48
CA TYR A 40 -24.70 -10.64 12.43
C TYR A 40 -24.11 -9.64 11.43
N PHE A 41 -24.87 -8.60 11.07
CA PHE A 41 -24.39 -7.52 10.21
C PHE A 41 -23.22 -6.75 10.86
N ILE A 42 -23.39 -6.30 12.11
CA ILE A 42 -22.36 -5.54 12.84
C ILE A 42 -21.10 -6.38 13.03
N LEU A 43 -21.24 -7.67 13.37
CA LEU A 43 -20.10 -8.57 13.53
C LEU A 43 -19.30 -8.71 12.21
N SER A 44 -20.00 -8.96 11.11
CA SER A 44 -19.39 -9.11 9.78
C SER A 44 -18.75 -7.80 9.30
N PHE A 45 -19.42 -6.67 9.53
CA PHE A 45 -18.92 -5.34 9.20
C PHE A 45 -17.62 -5.03 9.95
N ASN A 46 -17.57 -5.29 11.26
CA ASN A 46 -16.37 -5.10 12.07
C ASN A 46 -15.22 -6.02 11.63
N ALA A 47 -15.49 -7.30 11.38
CA ALA A 47 -14.48 -8.24 10.90
C ALA A 47 -13.87 -7.79 9.56
N PHE A 48 -14.72 -7.37 8.61
CA PHE A 48 -14.27 -6.79 7.34
C PHE A 48 -13.44 -5.53 7.55
N TRP A 49 -13.86 -4.62 8.43
CA TRP A 49 -13.14 -3.40 8.74
C TRP A 49 -11.78 -3.65 9.36
N VAL A 50 -11.66 -4.64 10.25
CA VAL A 50 -10.38 -5.06 10.83
C VAL A 50 -9.43 -5.58 9.74
N TYR A 51 -9.93 -6.44 8.84
CA TYR A 51 -9.13 -6.90 7.70
C TYR A 51 -8.65 -5.73 6.82
N LYS A 52 -9.55 -4.79 6.51
CA LYS A 52 -9.24 -3.64 5.67
C LYS A 52 -8.25 -2.68 6.33
N SER A 53 -8.44 -2.39 7.61
CA SER A 53 -7.56 -1.50 8.37
C SER A 53 -6.17 -2.12 8.55
N LEU A 54 -6.08 -3.41 8.86
CA LEU A 54 -4.82 -4.13 8.97
C LEU A 54 -4.04 -4.10 7.65
N SER A 55 -4.72 -4.40 6.53
CA SER A 55 -4.13 -4.29 5.20
C SER A 55 -3.61 -2.88 4.94
N SER A 56 -4.38 -1.85 5.30
CA SER A 56 -3.98 -0.45 5.14
C SER A 56 -2.75 -0.10 5.96
N VAL A 57 -2.67 -0.54 7.22
CA VAL A 57 -1.50 -0.29 8.09
C VAL A 57 -0.25 -0.98 7.53
N ILE A 58 -0.38 -2.19 7.01
CA ILE A 58 0.74 -2.91 6.39
C ILE A 58 1.31 -2.10 5.22
N PHE A 59 0.48 -1.70 4.26
CA PHE A 59 0.93 -0.91 3.11
C PHE A 59 1.49 0.46 3.52
N PHE A 60 0.85 1.12 4.48
CA PHE A 60 1.34 2.39 5.02
C PHE A 60 2.73 2.25 5.65
N THR A 61 2.92 1.19 6.45
CA THR A 61 4.19 0.91 7.11
C THR A 61 5.29 0.64 6.10
N ILE A 62 5.03 -0.19 5.09
CA ILE A 62 5.98 -0.46 4.00
C ILE A 62 6.34 0.84 3.25
N GLY A 63 5.33 1.64 2.90
CA GLY A 63 5.52 2.93 2.24
C GLY A 63 6.35 3.90 3.07
N PHE A 64 6.06 3.99 4.37
CA PHE A 64 6.78 4.84 5.31
C PHE A 64 8.27 4.50 5.38
N PHE A 65 8.61 3.22 5.54
CA PHE A 65 10.01 2.79 5.54
C PHE A 65 10.70 3.01 4.19
N LYS A 66 9.99 2.80 3.07
CA LYS A 66 10.52 3.05 1.73
C LYS A 66 10.85 4.53 1.54
N ILE A 67 9.97 5.44 1.98
CA ILE A 67 10.20 6.88 1.93
C ILE A 67 11.41 7.24 2.81
N ARG A 68 11.45 6.76 4.05
CA ARG A 68 12.55 7.03 4.98
C ARG A 68 13.91 6.54 4.45
N ASN A 69 13.94 5.42 3.75
CA ASN A 69 15.15 4.92 3.10
C ASN A 69 15.55 5.83 1.92
N ASN A 70 14.57 6.26 1.12
CA ASN A 70 14.80 7.13 -0.02
C ASN A 70 15.23 8.55 0.36
N GLU A 71 14.86 9.05 1.54
CA GLU A 71 15.32 10.34 2.07
C GLU A 71 16.85 10.39 2.24
N ASN A 72 17.49 9.26 2.56
CA ASN A 72 18.95 9.19 2.76
C ASN A 72 19.73 8.96 1.46
N VAL A 73 19.05 8.82 0.32
CA VAL A 73 19.69 8.60 -0.99
C VAL A 73 19.97 9.94 -1.64
N ASP A 74 21.22 10.19 -2.03
CA ASP A 74 21.56 11.33 -2.88
C ASP A 74 21.05 11.09 -4.31
N TRP A 75 19.83 11.55 -4.56
CA TRP A 75 19.19 11.45 -5.87
C TRP A 75 19.86 12.33 -6.93
N MET A 76 20.51 13.43 -6.52
CA MET A 76 21.13 14.36 -7.46
C MET A 76 22.39 13.74 -8.09
N SER A 77 23.22 13.07 -7.30
CA SER A 77 24.36 12.32 -7.87
C SER A 77 23.91 11.15 -8.75
N LYS A 78 22.82 10.47 -8.40
CA LYS A 78 22.22 9.43 -9.27
C LYS A 78 21.72 10.00 -10.59
N LEU A 79 21.03 11.14 -10.58
CA LEU A 79 20.56 11.82 -11.79
C LEU A 79 21.71 12.25 -12.70
N ARG A 80 22.77 12.84 -12.14
CA ARG A 80 23.96 13.23 -12.91
C ARG A 80 24.66 12.04 -13.56
N ARG A 81 24.67 10.87 -12.90
CA ARG A 81 25.17 9.64 -13.52
C ARG A 81 24.30 9.18 -14.70
N LEU A 82 23.01 9.49 -14.73
CA LEU A 82 22.12 9.11 -15.82
C LEU A 82 22.17 10.06 -17.03
N GLU A 83 22.76 11.24 -16.88
CA GLU A 83 22.89 12.23 -17.96
C GLU A 83 23.76 11.72 -19.13
N ASN A 84 24.78 10.90 -18.83
CA ASN A 84 25.59 10.22 -19.84
C ASN A 84 25.45 8.69 -19.70
N VAL A 85 24.32 8.18 -20.21
CA VAL A 85 23.94 6.76 -20.09
C VAL A 85 25.01 5.82 -20.64
N GLU A 86 25.67 6.19 -21.74
CA GLU A 86 26.65 5.30 -22.38
C GLU A 86 27.90 5.11 -21.52
N ASN A 87 28.48 6.19 -21.02
CA ASN A 87 29.67 6.12 -20.16
C ASN A 87 29.35 5.49 -18.80
N SER A 88 28.18 5.81 -18.24
CA SER A 88 27.72 5.21 -16.99
C SER A 88 27.40 3.74 -17.13
N SER A 89 26.86 3.28 -18.27
CA SER A 89 26.63 1.85 -18.51
C SER A 89 27.94 1.09 -18.55
N LYS A 90 28.98 1.63 -19.21
CA LYS A 90 30.31 1.03 -19.26
C LYS A 90 30.94 0.96 -17.87
N GLN A 91 30.85 2.05 -17.09
CA GLN A 91 31.32 2.09 -15.71
C GLN A 91 30.56 1.09 -14.82
N LEU A 92 29.24 1.01 -14.93
CA LEU A 92 28.42 0.07 -14.16
C LEU A 92 28.67 -1.37 -14.56
N LEU A 93 28.91 -1.67 -15.84
CA LEU A 93 29.26 -3.01 -16.30
C LEU A 93 30.63 -3.42 -15.75
N GLN A 94 31.60 -2.52 -15.75
CA GLN A 94 32.93 -2.76 -15.19
C GLN A 94 32.88 -2.93 -13.66
N GLU A 95 32.11 -2.09 -12.97
CA GLU A 95 31.84 -2.20 -11.54
C GLU A 95 31.07 -3.49 -11.23
N VAL A 96 30.12 -3.92 -12.07
CA VAL A 96 29.40 -5.19 -11.91
C VAL A 96 30.32 -6.38 -12.13
N GLU A 97 31.25 -6.34 -13.08
CA GLU A 97 32.24 -7.40 -13.31
C GLU A 97 33.18 -7.54 -12.09
N GLU A 98 33.66 -6.40 -11.57
CA GLU A 98 34.47 -6.33 -10.35
C GLU A 98 33.69 -6.76 -9.10
N LEU A 99 32.42 -6.35 -9.01
CA LEU A 99 31.55 -6.77 -7.93
C LEU A 99 31.19 -8.24 -8.06
N LYS A 100 31.05 -8.80 -9.27
CA LYS A 100 30.73 -10.22 -9.51
C LYS A 100 31.91 -11.12 -9.14
N SER A 101 33.14 -10.66 -9.35
CA SER A 101 34.34 -11.36 -8.84
C SER A 101 34.42 -11.32 -7.31
N LYS A 102 33.96 -10.22 -6.69
CA LYS A 102 33.76 -10.10 -5.22
C LYS A 102 32.50 -10.82 -4.70
N ARG A 103 31.50 -11.08 -5.57
CA ARG A 103 30.13 -11.56 -5.26
C ARG A 103 30.07 -13.05 -4.94
N PHE A 104 31.10 -13.84 -5.26
CA PHE A 104 31.23 -15.20 -4.71
C PHE A 104 31.65 -15.22 -3.23
N SER A 105 31.35 -14.14 -2.49
CA SER A 105 31.42 -14.05 -1.03
C SER A 105 29.99 -13.91 -0.46
N PRO A 106 29.56 -14.76 0.50
CA PRO A 106 28.19 -14.77 1.04
C PRO A 106 27.79 -13.45 1.74
N ILE A 107 28.74 -12.55 1.98
CA ILE A 107 28.57 -11.29 2.70
C ILE A 107 27.77 -10.24 1.88
N TYR A 108 27.80 -10.30 0.55
CA TYR A 108 27.19 -9.26 -0.30
C TYR A 108 25.74 -9.51 -0.70
N PHE A 109 25.22 -10.73 -0.53
CA PHE A 109 23.77 -11.00 -0.65
C PHE A 109 22.97 -10.39 0.50
N ASP A 110 23.65 -9.96 1.56
CA ASP A 110 23.05 -9.38 2.75
C ASP A 110 22.92 -7.85 2.67
N LYS A 111 23.48 -7.15 1.67
CA LYS A 111 23.41 -5.66 1.66
C LYS A 111 22.01 -5.08 1.40
N ARG A 112 21.07 -5.91 0.93
CA ARG A 112 19.63 -5.61 0.90
C ARG A 112 18.99 -5.65 2.30
N SER A 113 19.72 -6.12 3.30
CA SER A 113 19.33 -6.27 4.71
C SER A 113 19.77 -5.09 5.60
N GLU A 114 20.59 -4.17 5.07
CA GLU A 114 20.92 -2.90 5.74
C GLU A 114 19.71 -1.95 5.84
N LEU A 115 18.62 -2.24 5.11
CA LEU A 115 17.35 -1.55 5.36
C LEU A 115 16.91 -1.84 6.79
N LYS A 116 16.85 -0.78 7.61
CA LYS A 116 16.30 -0.76 8.97
C LYS A 116 14.79 -1.05 8.94
N TYR A 117 14.40 -2.21 8.45
CA TYR A 117 13.07 -2.73 8.60
C TYR A 117 12.97 -3.38 9.98
N PRO A 118 11.86 -3.16 10.70
CA PRO A 118 11.48 -4.04 11.79
C PRO A 118 11.49 -5.50 11.30
N SER A 119 11.92 -6.43 12.15
CA SER A 119 12.04 -7.85 11.80
C SER A 119 10.77 -8.45 11.17
N LEU A 120 9.60 -7.94 11.57
CA LEU A 120 8.29 -8.32 11.03
C LEU A 120 8.08 -7.88 9.58
N VAL A 121 8.52 -6.67 9.22
CA VAL A 121 8.37 -6.12 7.85
C VAL A 121 9.30 -6.85 6.88
N LYS A 122 10.51 -7.20 7.34
CA LYS A 122 11.47 -7.99 6.54
C LYS A 122 10.86 -9.35 6.13
N ARG A 123 10.12 -10.00 7.02
CA ARG A 123 9.47 -11.29 6.72
C ARG A 123 8.30 -11.17 5.75
N LEU A 124 7.67 -10.00 5.67
CA LEU A 124 6.45 -9.78 4.89
C LEU A 124 6.72 -9.31 3.45
N ILE A 125 7.87 -8.67 3.21
CA ILE A 125 8.30 -8.21 1.87
C ILE A 125 9.10 -9.29 1.12
N PHE A 126 9.78 -10.18 1.85
CA PHE A 126 10.75 -11.13 1.29
C PHE A 126 10.35 -12.62 1.48
N SER A 127 9.11 -12.89 1.92
CA SER A 127 8.45 -14.21 1.82
C SER A 127 7.61 -14.27 0.55
#